data_AF-A0A497MEI2-F1
#
_entry.id   AF-A0A497MEI2-F1
#
_cell.length_a   1.000
_cell.length_b   1.000
_cell.length_c   1.000
_cell.angle_alpha   90.00
_cell.angle_beta   90.00
_cell.angle_gamma   90.00
#
_symmetry.space_group_name_H-M   'P 1'
#
loop_
_entity.id
_entity.type
_entity.pdbx_description
1 polymer ?
#
loop_
_entity_poly.entity_id
_entity_poly.type
_entity_poly.pdbx_seq_one_letter_code
_entity_poly.pdbx_strand_id
1 'polypeptide(L)'
;MKPPRVRLRYVGLLSLVASIAAVGCGALFSLIVSRRLQPWELGEWRYISSIFTYFLIPLNVLNFWTVRYVSRGFQVYSTVALTGLLAGVFASLSFHMLSPLLVDRLEYMVIVVASLQLFTMFMAGSINSLALGFKPQVAQYGAMSFEIIKTAVAYLLVLLLRMRLVGAFISVTFAFVAKALIEFLMIR
;
A
#
# COMPACT_ATOMS: atom_id res chain seq x y z
N MET A 1 23.80 13.44 -7.81
CA MET A 1 23.26 12.43 -8.75
C MET A 1 23.04 13.09 -10.11
N LYS A 2 23.45 12.46 -11.22
CA LYS A 2 23.05 12.94 -12.57
C LYS A 2 21.53 12.82 -12.72
N PRO A 3 20.85 13.76 -13.39
CA PRO A 3 19.41 13.65 -13.62
C PRO A 3 19.14 12.35 -14.38
N PRO A 4 18.24 11.48 -13.87
CA PRO A 4 17.92 10.24 -14.53
C PRO A 4 17.30 10.52 -15.91
N ARG A 5 17.79 9.85 -16.95
CA ARG A 5 17.20 9.94 -18.29
C ARG A 5 15.88 9.17 -18.30
N VAL A 6 14.79 9.87 -18.01
CA VAL A 6 13.44 9.29 -18.02
C VAL A 6 12.95 9.14 -19.46
N ARG A 7 12.65 7.89 -19.88
CA ARG A 7 12.05 7.60 -21.18
C ARG A 7 10.53 7.80 -21.10
N LEU A 8 10.07 9.04 -21.31
CA LEU A 8 8.66 9.43 -21.12
C LEU A 8 7.67 8.50 -21.81
N ARG A 9 7.88 8.17 -23.09
CA ARG A 9 6.98 7.26 -23.85
C ARG A 9 6.89 5.88 -23.22
N TYR A 10 8.02 5.34 -22.77
CA TYR A 10 8.08 4.02 -22.16
C TYR A 10 7.38 4.01 -20.79
N VAL A 11 7.64 5.00 -19.94
CA VAL A 11 6.98 5.14 -18.63
C VAL A 11 5.47 5.33 -18.80
N GLY A 12 5.05 6.12 -19.79
CA GLY A 12 3.64 6.34 -20.11
C GLY A 12 2.94 5.05 -20.54
N LEU A 13 3.51 4.31 -21.49
CA LEU A 13 2.98 3.02 -21.93
C LEU A 13 2.95 2.00 -20.79
N LEU A 14 4.00 1.94 -19.97
CA LEU A 14 4.06 1.05 -18.82
C LEU A 14 2.99 1.39 -17.78
N SER A 15 2.77 2.68 -17.50
CA SER A 15 1.71 3.15 -16.61
C SER A 15 0.31 2.79 -17.13
N LEU A 16 0.08 2.90 -18.45
CA LEU A 16 -1.17 2.47 -19.07
C LEU A 16 -1.42 0.97 -18.86
N VAL A 17 -0.42 0.13 -19.17
CA VAL A 17 -0.52 -1.32 -18.97
C VAL A 17 -0.72 -1.65 -17.49
N ALA A 18 -0.01 -0.97 -16.58
CA ALA A 18 -0.15 -1.14 -15.14
C ALA A 18 -1.58 -0.83 -14.69
N SER A 19 -2.15 0.25 -15.20
CA SER A 19 -3.50 0.69 -14.86
C SER A 19 -4.56 -0.32 -15.33
N ILE A 20 -4.43 -0.84 -16.55
CA ILE A 20 -5.35 -1.87 -17.08
C ILE A 20 -5.26 -3.14 -16.24
N ALA A 21 -4.04 -3.61 -15.95
CA ALA A 21 -3.82 -4.78 -15.10
C ALA A 21 -4.38 -4.58 -13.68
N ALA A 22 -4.20 -3.37 -13.12
CA ALA A 22 -4.72 -3.01 -11.80
C ALA A 22 -6.25 -3.04 -11.75
N VAL A 23 -6.93 -2.54 -12.78
CA VAL A 23 -8.41 -2.62 -12.87
C VAL A 23 -8.86 -4.08 -12.87
N GLY A 24 -8.22 -4.94 -13.68
CA GLY A 24 -8.54 -6.37 -13.73
C GLY A 24 -8.30 -7.09 -12.40
N CYS A 25 -7.13 -6.90 -11.80
CA CYS A 25 -6.77 -7.51 -10.52
C CYS A 25 -7.67 -7.00 -9.37
N GLY A 26 -7.96 -5.70 -9.35
CA GLY A 26 -8.83 -5.07 -8.37
C GLY A 26 -10.27 -5.57 -8.47
N ALA A 27 -10.79 -5.75 -9.68
CA ALA A 27 -12.11 -6.35 -9.90
C ALA A 27 -12.16 -7.80 -9.40
N LEU A 28 -11.15 -8.61 -9.72
CA LEU A 28 -11.03 -9.98 -9.22
C LEU A 28 -10.95 -10.04 -7.69
N PHE A 29 -10.13 -9.18 -7.07
CA PHE A 29 -10.03 -9.08 -5.62
C PHE A 29 -11.38 -8.71 -5.00
N SER A 30 -12.07 -7.71 -5.55
CA SER A 30 -13.40 -7.30 -5.10
C SER A 30 -14.42 -8.43 -5.21
N LEU A 31 -14.40 -9.21 -6.30
CA LEU A 31 -15.24 -10.40 -6.46
C LEU A 31 -14.95 -11.48 -5.44
N ILE A 32 -13.66 -11.75 -5.15
CA ILE A 32 -13.26 -12.74 -4.13
C ILE A 32 -13.78 -12.32 -2.75
N VAL A 33 -13.53 -11.07 -2.36
CA VAL A 33 -13.92 -10.53 -1.05
C VAL A 33 -15.44 -10.48 -0.92
N SER A 34 -16.15 -9.90 -1.89
CA SER A 34 -17.61 -9.77 -1.84
C SER A 34 -18.37 -11.09 -1.85
N ARG A 35 -17.82 -12.16 -2.46
CA ARG A 35 -18.46 -13.49 -2.45
C ARG A 35 -18.23 -14.29 -1.18
N ARG A 36 -17.20 -13.98 -0.39
CA ARG A 36 -16.81 -14.78 0.78
C ARG A 36 -17.08 -14.10 2.10
N LEU A 37 -17.05 -12.76 2.14
CA LEU A 37 -17.37 -12.01 3.34
C LEU A 37 -18.88 -11.87 3.50
N GLN A 38 -19.31 -11.87 4.76
CA GLN A 38 -20.68 -11.53 5.11
C GLN A 38 -20.91 -10.01 4.92
N PRO A 39 -22.17 -9.56 4.78
CA PRO A 39 -22.47 -8.15 4.56
C PRO A 39 -21.88 -7.20 5.61
N TRP A 40 -21.86 -7.59 6.89
CA TRP A 40 -21.29 -6.79 7.96
C TRP A 40 -19.76 -6.72 7.90
N GLU A 41 -19.07 -7.84 7.58
CA GLU A 41 -17.61 -7.86 7.39
C GLU A 41 -17.18 -6.99 6.20
N LEU A 42 -17.99 -6.97 5.13
CA LEU A 42 -17.74 -6.09 3.99
C LEU A 42 -17.95 -4.61 4.38
N GLY A 43 -18.93 -4.34 5.26
CA GLY A 43 -19.14 -3.03 5.86
C GLY A 43 -17.93 -2.58 6.68
N GLU A 44 -17.42 -3.44 7.56
CA GLU A 44 -16.22 -3.21 8.36
C GLU A 44 -14.99 -2.95 7.48
N TRP A 45 -14.77 -3.78 6.45
CA TRP A 45 -13.69 -3.58 5.48
C TRP A 45 -13.73 -2.18 4.87
N ARG A 46 -14.91 -1.76 4.38
CA ARG A 46 -15.10 -0.45 3.76
C ARG A 46 -14.89 0.68 4.77
N TYR A 47 -15.44 0.53 5.96
CA TYR A 47 -15.35 1.54 7.01
C TYR A 47 -13.91 1.76 7.49
N ILE A 48 -13.17 0.69 7.77
CA ILE A 48 -11.74 0.75 8.11
C ILE A 48 -10.94 1.39 6.97
N SER A 49 -11.21 0.98 5.72
CA SER A 49 -10.56 1.57 4.54
C SER A 49 -10.82 3.07 4.40
N SER A 50 -12.03 3.54 4.75
CA SER A 50 -12.34 4.96 4.81
C SER A 50 -11.59 5.66 5.93
N ILE A 51 -11.52 5.07 7.13
CA ILE A 51 -10.76 5.63 8.26
C ILE A 51 -9.28 5.79 7.91
N PHE A 52 -8.69 4.81 7.21
CA PHE A 52 -7.28 4.88 6.80
C PHE A 52 -6.95 6.15 6.01
N THR A 53 -7.88 6.71 5.24
CA THR A 53 -7.63 7.94 4.49
C THR A 53 -7.22 9.11 5.38
N TYR A 54 -7.74 9.19 6.60
CA TYR A 54 -7.35 10.22 7.58
C TYR A 54 -5.95 9.97 8.13
N PHE A 55 -5.62 8.72 8.45
CA PHE A 55 -4.30 8.34 8.94
C PHE A 55 -3.20 8.53 7.87
N LEU A 56 -3.56 8.49 6.58
CA LEU A 56 -2.62 8.64 5.47
C LEU A 56 -2.34 10.11 5.10
N ILE A 57 -3.00 11.09 5.72
CA ILE A 57 -2.75 12.52 5.43
C ILE A 57 -1.26 12.89 5.62
N PRO A 58 -0.58 12.54 6.73
CA PRO A 58 0.84 12.85 6.89
C PRO A 58 1.72 12.20 5.83
N LEU A 59 1.41 10.96 5.43
CA LEU A 59 2.14 10.25 4.37
C LEU A 59 2.11 11.02 3.05
N ASN A 60 0.94 11.54 2.65
CA ASN A 60 0.79 12.30 1.42
C ASN A 60 1.64 13.58 1.43
N VAL A 61 1.69 14.29 2.56
CA VAL A 61 2.52 15.49 2.73
C VAL A 61 4.01 15.13 2.62
N LEU A 62 4.47 14.10 3.32
CA LEU A 62 5.87 13.65 3.27
C LEU A 62 6.27 13.19 1.86
N ASN A 63 5.40 12.46 1.17
CA ASN A 63 5.65 11.96 -0.18
C ASN A 63 5.74 13.08 -1.21
N PHE A 64 4.91 14.13 -1.11
CA PHE A 64 4.99 15.30 -1.98
C PHE A 64 6.38 15.95 -1.91
N TRP A 65 6.88 16.22 -0.70
CA TRP A 65 8.21 16.81 -0.52
C TRP A 65 9.32 15.87 -0.97
N THR A 66 9.17 14.56 -0.71
CA THR A 66 10.13 13.55 -1.14
C THR A 66 10.35 13.58 -2.65
N VAL A 67 9.28 13.49 -3.45
CA VAL A 67 9.37 13.54 -4.92
C VAL A 67 10.06 14.82 -5.38
N ARG A 68 9.72 15.97 -4.78
CA ARG A 68 10.31 17.27 -5.09
C ARG A 68 11.81 17.34 -4.79
N TYR A 69 12.25 16.85 -3.63
CA TYR A 69 13.67 16.89 -3.26
C TYR A 69 14.50 15.90 -4.08
N VAL A 70 13.99 14.68 -4.29
CA VAL A 70 14.68 13.66 -5.10
C VAL A 70 14.83 14.11 -6.55
N SER A 71 13.77 14.66 -7.15
CA SER A 71 13.82 15.18 -8.53
C SER A 71 14.80 16.35 -8.71
N ARG A 72 15.09 17.11 -7.64
CA ARG A 72 16.12 18.16 -7.59
C ARG A 72 17.54 17.62 -7.32
N GLY A 73 17.70 16.31 -7.15
CA GLY A 73 18.99 15.65 -6.99
C GLY A 73 19.50 15.55 -5.54
N PHE A 74 18.69 15.95 -4.55
CA PHE A 74 19.04 15.83 -3.13
C PHE A 74 19.04 14.37 -2.67
N GLN A 75 20.02 14.00 -1.83
CA GLN A 75 20.13 12.66 -1.25
C GLN A 75 19.28 12.57 0.02
N VAL A 76 18.01 12.21 -0.12
CA VAL A 76 17.06 12.16 1.01
C VAL A 76 16.67 10.75 1.45
N TYR A 77 17.32 9.70 0.93
CA TYR A 77 16.97 8.30 1.17
C TYR A 77 16.83 7.96 2.67
N SER A 78 17.85 8.28 3.48
CA SER A 78 17.84 8.00 4.91
C SER A 78 16.77 8.78 5.66
N THR A 79 16.56 10.05 5.30
CA THR A 79 15.52 10.90 5.89
C THR A 79 14.12 10.37 5.57
N VAL A 80 13.89 9.92 4.34
CA VAL A 80 12.62 9.35 3.91
C VAL A 80 12.35 8.02 4.59
N ALA A 81 13.37 7.15 4.71
CA ALA A 81 13.24 5.90 5.45
C ALA A 81 12.91 6.15 6.92
N LEU A 82 13.60 7.09 7.58
CA LEU A 82 13.37 7.41 8.99
C LEU A 82 11.99 8.05 9.21
N THR A 83 11.62 9.04 8.41
CA THR A 83 10.32 9.72 8.55
C THR A 83 9.16 8.79 8.20
N GLY A 84 9.30 7.94 7.17
CA GLY A 84 8.33 6.90 6.84
C GLY A 84 8.15 5.87 7.97
N LEU A 85 9.26 5.42 8.57
CA LEU A 85 9.23 4.48 9.69
C LEU A 85 8.55 5.10 10.92
N LEU A 86 8.97 6.30 11.34
CA LEU A 86 8.41 6.96 12.52
C LEU A 86 6.92 7.27 12.33
N ALA A 87 6.54 7.82 11.18
CA ALA A 87 5.15 8.13 10.87
C ALA A 87 4.30 6.86 10.74
N GLY A 88 4.85 5.79 10.15
CA GLY A 88 4.17 4.50 10.04
C GLY A 88 3.94 3.83 11.39
N VAL A 89 4.94 3.82 12.28
CA VAL A 89 4.80 3.30 13.64
C VAL A 89 3.75 4.11 14.40
N PHE A 90 3.84 5.43 14.32
CA PHE A 90 2.86 6.32 14.97
C PHE A 90 1.44 6.06 14.45
N ALA A 91 1.24 5.99 13.13
CA ALA A 91 -0.07 5.75 12.53
C ALA A 91 -0.64 4.37 12.89
N SER A 92 0.22 3.34 12.92
CA SER A 92 -0.16 1.98 13.31
C SER A 92 -0.59 1.89 14.78
N LEU A 93 0.23 2.44 15.69
CA LEU A 93 -0.07 2.45 17.12
C LEU A 93 -1.31 3.28 17.44
N SER A 94 -1.43 4.47 16.86
CA SER A 94 -2.60 5.33 17.07
C SER A 94 -3.87 4.68 16.55
N PHE A 95 -3.87 4.03 15.39
CA PHE A 95 -5.03 3.27 14.91
C PHE A 95 -5.38 2.12 15.87
N HIS A 96 -4.38 1.36 16.33
CA HIS A 96 -4.62 0.25 17.27
C HIS A 96 -5.23 0.73 18.60
N MET A 97 -4.78 1.87 19.13
CA MET A 97 -5.32 2.42 20.38
C MET A 97 -6.70 3.06 20.21
N LEU A 98 -6.95 3.69 19.07
CA LEU A 98 -8.22 4.39 18.80
C LEU A 98 -9.30 3.45 18.24
N SER A 99 -8.96 2.28 17.70
CA SER A 99 -9.92 1.38 17.07
C SER A 99 -11.14 1.02 17.93
N PRO A 100 -11.05 0.83 19.27
CA PRO A 100 -12.24 0.54 20.08
C PRO A 100 -13.24 1.70 20.16
N LEU A 101 -12.77 2.94 19.94
CA LEU A 101 -13.61 4.13 19.88
C LEU A 101 -14.20 4.37 18.49
N LEU A 102 -13.50 3.89 17.47
CA LEU A 102 -13.86 4.12 16.07
C LEU A 102 -14.80 3.06 15.54
N VAL A 103 -14.69 1.81 15.99
CA VAL A 103 -15.48 0.69 15.43
C VAL A 103 -16.03 -0.18 16.55
N ASP A 104 -17.36 -0.30 16.61
CA ASP A 104 -18.02 -1.15 17.59
C ASP A 104 -17.90 -2.63 17.19
N ARG A 105 -17.47 -3.48 18.13
CA ARG A 105 -17.39 -4.96 18.01
C ARG A 105 -16.56 -5.53 16.85
N LEU A 106 -15.41 -4.92 16.52
CA LEU A 106 -14.44 -5.58 15.63
C LEU A 106 -13.75 -6.77 16.27
N GLU A 107 -13.51 -7.81 15.47
CA GLU A 107 -12.62 -8.89 15.86
C GLU A 107 -11.19 -8.38 16.11
N TYR A 108 -10.61 -8.72 17.25
CA TYR A 108 -9.29 -8.22 17.67
C TYR A 108 -8.19 -8.52 16.63
N MET A 109 -8.25 -9.69 15.98
CA MET A 109 -7.28 -10.05 14.95
C MET A 109 -7.37 -9.12 13.73
N VAL A 110 -8.56 -8.66 13.35
CA VAL A 110 -8.74 -7.67 12.28
C VAL A 110 -8.06 -6.35 12.65
N ILE A 111 -8.21 -5.89 13.89
CA ILE A 111 -7.57 -4.66 14.39
C ILE A 111 -6.04 -4.76 14.30
N VAL A 112 -5.46 -5.88 14.73
CA VAL A 112 -4.00 -6.08 14.71
C VAL A 112 -3.47 -6.13 13.28
N VAL A 113 -4.14 -6.82 12.36
CA VAL A 113 -3.69 -6.88 10.96
C VAL A 113 -3.91 -5.53 10.27
N ALA A 114 -5.02 -4.84 10.54
CA ALA A 114 -5.29 -3.51 10.00
C ALA A 114 -4.27 -2.47 10.49
N SER A 115 -3.87 -2.50 11.77
CA SER A 115 -2.81 -1.62 12.27
C SER A 115 -1.47 -1.92 11.60
N LEU A 116 -1.13 -3.19 11.39
CA LEU A 116 0.07 -3.58 10.64
C LEU A 116 -0.01 -3.14 9.17
N GLN A 117 -1.18 -3.25 8.53
CA GLN A 117 -1.41 -2.77 7.17
C GLN A 117 -1.07 -1.28 7.06
N LEU A 118 -1.52 -0.46 8.02
CA LEU A 118 -1.20 0.96 8.09
C LEU A 118 0.31 1.22 8.13
N PHE A 119 1.06 0.50 8.96
CA PHE A 119 2.52 0.59 8.98
C PHE A 119 3.13 0.28 7.59
N THR A 120 2.69 -0.81 6.95
CA THR A 120 3.22 -1.21 5.64
C THR A 120 2.85 -0.21 4.53
N MET A 121 1.69 0.44 4.61
CA MET A 121 1.29 1.51 3.69
C MET A 121 2.25 2.70 3.76
N PHE A 122 2.67 3.10 4.96
CA PHE A 122 3.66 4.17 5.14
C PHE A 122 5.02 3.80 4.55
N MET A 123 5.53 2.61 4.88
CA MET A 123 6.81 2.13 4.34
C MET A 123 6.79 2.05 2.81
N ALA A 124 5.77 1.41 2.24
CA ALA A 124 5.62 1.29 0.80
C ALA A 124 5.40 2.65 0.12
N GLY A 125 4.64 3.55 0.74
CA GLY A 125 4.39 4.90 0.22
C GLY A 125 5.66 5.75 0.17
N SER A 126 6.48 5.71 1.23
CA SER A 126 7.75 6.43 1.31
C SER A 126 8.78 5.91 0.29
N ILE A 127 8.85 4.60 0.07
CA ILE A 127 9.75 4.04 -0.97
C ILE A 127 9.23 4.37 -2.36
N ASN A 128 7.91 4.29 -2.58
CA ASN A 128 7.27 4.65 -3.84
C ASN A 128 7.52 6.12 -4.20
N SER A 129 7.55 7.05 -3.24
CA SER A 129 7.85 8.46 -3.52
C SER A 129 9.31 8.69 -3.91
N LEU A 130 10.26 7.89 -3.38
CA LEU A 130 11.64 7.84 -3.90
C LEU A 130 11.67 7.33 -5.35
N ALA A 131 10.95 6.24 -5.64
CA ALA A 131 10.86 5.68 -6.99
C ALA A 131 10.31 6.71 -7.99
N LEU A 132 9.21 7.40 -7.65
CA LEU A 132 8.61 8.43 -8.50
C LEU A 132 9.55 9.62 -8.75
N GLY A 133 10.32 10.03 -7.75
CA GLY A 133 11.28 11.14 -7.90
C GLY A 133 12.53 10.77 -8.72
N PHE A 134 12.94 9.50 -8.71
CA PHE A 134 14.20 9.06 -9.32
C PHE A 134 14.02 8.20 -10.58
N LYS A 135 13.31 7.07 -10.49
CA LYS A 135 13.08 6.12 -11.59
C LYS A 135 11.58 5.80 -11.68
N PRO A 136 10.76 6.64 -12.33
CA PRO A 136 9.30 6.49 -12.35
C PRO A 136 8.80 5.12 -12.84
N GLN A 137 9.54 4.44 -13.73
CA GLN A 137 9.19 3.07 -14.14
C GLN A 137 9.16 2.07 -12.98
N VAL A 138 9.99 2.26 -11.95
CA VAL A 138 10.05 1.37 -10.78
C VAL A 138 8.76 1.43 -9.97
N ALA A 139 8.18 2.63 -9.82
CA ALA A 139 6.89 2.79 -9.16
C ALA A 139 5.76 2.03 -9.90
N GLN A 140 5.84 1.96 -11.23
CA GLN A 140 4.86 1.21 -12.03
C GLN A 140 5.01 -0.31 -11.84
N TYR A 141 6.26 -0.81 -11.77
CA TYR A 141 6.49 -2.21 -11.44
C TYR A 141 6.01 -2.57 -10.03
N GLY A 142 6.24 -1.69 -9.05
CA GLY A 142 5.71 -1.84 -7.71
C GLY A 142 4.19 -1.89 -7.68
N ALA A 143 3.51 -0.99 -8.40
CA ALA A 143 2.06 -0.97 -8.50
C ALA A 143 1.48 -2.23 -9.16
N MET A 144 2.06 -2.70 -10.26
CA MET A 144 1.67 -3.96 -10.90
C MET A 144 1.85 -5.15 -9.96
N SER A 145 3.01 -5.23 -9.30
CA SER A 145 3.34 -6.33 -8.39
C SER A 145 2.40 -6.35 -7.19
N PHE A 146 2.07 -5.17 -6.64
CA PHE A 146 1.08 -5.04 -5.58
C PHE A 146 -0.26 -5.66 -5.98
N GLU A 147 -0.80 -5.30 -7.15
CA GLU A 147 -2.10 -5.78 -7.60
C GLU A 147 -2.11 -7.29 -7.84
N ILE A 148 -1.08 -7.82 -8.51
CA ILE A 148 -0.97 -9.26 -8.78
C ILE A 148 -0.84 -10.05 -7.47
N ILE A 149 0.08 -9.65 -6.58
CA ILE A 149 0.35 -10.36 -5.33
C ILE A 149 -0.85 -10.26 -4.39
N LYS A 150 -1.46 -9.09 -4.24
CA LYS A 150 -2.68 -8.89 -3.44
C LYS A 150 -3.77 -9.85 -3.87
N THR A 151 -4.06 -9.92 -5.17
CA THR A 151 -5.13 -10.77 -5.69
C THR A 151 -4.79 -12.25 -5.58
N ALA A 152 -3.55 -12.66 -5.85
CA ALA A 152 -3.10 -14.04 -5.70
C ALA A 152 -3.15 -14.51 -4.24
N VAL A 153 -2.69 -13.69 -3.30
CA VAL A 153 -2.73 -14.02 -1.87
C VAL A 153 -4.17 -13.99 -1.35
N ALA A 154 -5.02 -13.08 -1.82
CA ALA A 154 -6.43 -13.07 -1.47
C ALA A 154 -7.15 -14.33 -1.95
N TYR A 155 -6.84 -14.81 -3.16
CA TYR A 155 -7.34 -16.09 -3.66
C TYR A 155 -6.96 -17.23 -2.70
N LEU A 156 -5.70 -17.31 -2.28
CA LEU A 156 -5.27 -18.32 -1.31
C LEU A 156 -5.99 -18.18 0.06
N LEU A 157 -5.88 -17.01 0.70
CA LEU A 157 -6.31 -16.83 2.09
C LEU A 157 -7.83 -16.71 2.25
N VAL A 158 -8.50 -15.99 1.34
CA VAL A 158 -9.93 -15.70 1.44
C VAL A 158 -10.75 -16.79 0.76
N LEU A 159 -10.36 -17.23 -0.44
CA LEU A 159 -11.15 -18.20 -1.19
C LEU A 159 -10.90 -19.64 -0.74
N LEU A 160 -9.62 -20.06 -0.62
CA LEU A 160 -9.27 -21.45 -0.29
C LEU A 160 -9.26 -21.69 1.22
N LEU A 161 -8.54 -20.88 1.99
CA LEU A 161 -8.40 -21.05 3.45
C LEU A 161 -9.56 -20.44 4.25
N ARG A 162 -10.47 -19.71 3.60
CA ARG A 162 -11.68 -19.14 4.21
C ARG A 162 -11.40 -18.27 5.44
N MET A 163 -10.29 -17.52 5.44
CA MET A 163 -9.91 -16.61 6.54
C MET A 163 -10.73 -15.30 6.59
N ARG A 164 -11.82 -15.22 5.83
CA ARG A 164 -12.79 -14.10 5.80
C ARG A 164 -12.10 -12.73 5.75
N LEU A 165 -12.50 -11.80 6.62
CA LEU A 165 -12.00 -10.43 6.66
C LEU A 165 -10.51 -10.33 7.02
N VAL A 166 -10.05 -11.14 7.98
CA VAL A 166 -8.63 -11.18 8.38
C VAL A 166 -7.75 -11.55 7.17
N GLY A 167 -8.15 -12.56 6.40
CA GLY A 167 -7.42 -12.97 5.19
C GLY A 167 -7.32 -11.86 4.14
N ALA A 168 -8.35 -11.02 4.01
CA ALA A 168 -8.32 -9.87 3.11
C ALA A 168 -7.28 -8.84 3.55
N PHE A 169 -7.25 -8.44 4.82
CA PHE A 169 -6.24 -7.51 5.34
C PHE A 169 -4.81 -8.09 5.27
N ILE A 170 -4.63 -9.39 5.54
CA ILE A 170 -3.31 -10.03 5.41
C ILE A 170 -2.83 -9.98 3.95
N SER A 171 -3.72 -10.25 2.99
CA SER A 171 -3.36 -10.23 1.57
C SER A 171 -2.87 -8.85 1.11
N VAL A 172 -3.53 -7.78 1.56
CA VAL A 172 -3.15 -6.41 1.22
C VAL A 172 -1.86 -6.00 1.94
N THR A 173 -1.72 -6.34 3.22
CA THR A 173 -0.50 -6.08 4.01
C THR A 173 0.71 -6.74 3.36
N PHE A 174 0.59 -8.02 2.99
CA PHE A 174 1.65 -8.76 2.32
C PHE A 174 2.02 -8.14 0.96
N ALA A 175 1.02 -7.71 0.19
CA ALA A 175 1.26 -7.03 -1.07
C ALA A 175 2.00 -5.69 -0.91
N PHE A 176 1.72 -4.91 0.14
CA PHE A 176 2.48 -3.69 0.44
C PHE A 176 3.95 -3.98 0.77
N VAL A 177 4.21 -5.03 1.56
CA VAL A 177 5.60 -5.46 1.85
C VAL A 177 6.32 -5.88 0.58
N ALA A 178 5.68 -6.70 -0.26
CA ALA A 178 6.27 -7.13 -1.52
C ALA A 178 6.53 -5.95 -2.48
N LYS A 179 5.58 -5.02 -2.59
CA LYS A 179 5.74 -3.77 -3.34
C LYS A 179 6.97 -3.00 -2.86
N ALA A 180 7.04 -2.73 -1.56
CA ALA A 180 8.15 -1.99 -0.94
C ALA A 180 9.50 -2.64 -1.22
N LEU A 181 9.58 -3.97 -1.12
CA LEU A 181 10.80 -4.73 -1.38
C LEU A 181 11.24 -4.63 -2.85
N ILE A 182 10.32 -4.83 -3.80
CA ILE A 182 10.61 -4.75 -5.24
C ILE A 182 11.10 -3.35 -5.61
N GLU A 183 10.40 -2.31 -5.15
CA GLU A 183 10.80 -0.93 -5.41
C GLU A 183 12.18 -0.62 -4.81
N PHE A 184 12.43 -1.02 -3.57
CA PHE A 184 13.71 -0.81 -2.91
C PHE A 184 14.87 -1.47 -3.67
N LEU A 185 14.70 -2.72 -4.11
CA LEU A 185 15.72 -3.46 -4.87
C LEU A 185 16.01 -2.83 -6.24
N MET A 186 15.01 -2.26 -6.91
CA MET A 186 15.17 -1.66 -8.24
C MET A 186 15.62 -0.18 -8.20
N ILE A 187 15.40 0.51 -7.07
CA ILE A 187 15.91 1.87 -6.85
C ILE A 187 17.43 1.84 -6.72
N ARG A 188 17.96 0.89 -5.93
CA ARG A 188 19.40 0.65 -5.75
C ARG A 188 20.12 0.45 -7.10
#